data_AF-A0A938LVZ5-F1
#
_entry.id   AF-A0A938LVZ5-F1
#
_cell.length_a   1.000
_cell.length_b   1.000
_cell.length_c   1.000
_cell.angle_alpha   90.00
_cell.angle_beta   90.00
_cell.angle_gamma   90.00
#
_symmetry.space_group_name_H-M   'P 1'
#
loop_
_entity.id
_entity.type
_entity.pdbx_description
1 polymer ?
#
loop_
_entity_poly.entity_id
_entity_poly.type
_entity_poly.pdbx_seq_one_letter_code
_entity_poly.pdbx_strand_id
1 'polypeptide(L)'
;MVKITGIDSSGPTPGFGYLVCKAERYLAIGPDKYRKADYFKMPPVDSSPETMAAIHRGMEQICQRKGTSRENPFVNLGVHGFHATLATLHFELERQSIEATDGEAILDRMRMKHRVTGMVVELFNKVSIDSAS
;
A
#
# COMPACT_ATOMS: atom_id res chain seq x y z
N MET A 1 20.03 -28.05 -6.02
CA MET A 1 18.87 -27.83 -5.14
C MET A 1 19.25 -26.72 -4.16
N VAL A 2 18.93 -25.46 -4.46
CA VAL A 2 19.32 -24.32 -3.61
C VAL A 2 18.13 -23.96 -2.73
N LYS A 3 18.23 -24.28 -1.43
CA LYS A 3 17.36 -23.70 -0.40
C LYS A 3 17.83 -22.26 -0.20
N ILE A 4 17.05 -21.29 -0.66
CA ILE A 4 17.21 -19.90 -0.21
C ILE A 4 16.51 -19.80 1.14
N THR A 5 17.30 -19.91 2.20
CA THR A 5 16.88 -19.69 3.58
C THR A 5 16.71 -18.19 3.84
N GLY A 6 15.52 -17.82 4.32
CA GLY A 6 15.26 -16.71 5.22
C GLY A 6 15.86 -15.35 4.86
N ILE A 7 15.07 -14.51 4.19
CA ILE A 7 15.17 -13.07 4.44
C ILE A 7 14.48 -12.85 5.78
N ASP A 8 15.27 -12.67 6.83
CA ASP A 8 14.83 -12.08 8.09
C ASP A 8 14.24 -10.69 7.79
N SER A 9 12.93 -10.54 8.00
CA SER A 9 12.14 -9.36 7.66
C SER A 9 11.99 -8.40 8.85
N SER A 10 12.97 -8.33 9.75
CA SER A 10 12.93 -7.44 10.93
C SER A 10 13.47 -6.03 10.67
N GLY A 11 14.03 -5.75 9.49
CA GLY A 11 14.44 -4.42 9.06
C GLY A 11 13.30 -3.61 8.41
N PRO A 12 13.32 -2.27 8.47
CA PRO A 12 12.34 -1.46 7.76
C PRO A 12 12.40 -1.78 6.27
N THR A 13 11.25 -2.02 5.64
CA THR A 13 11.14 -2.26 4.20
C THR A 13 11.96 -1.21 3.43
N PRO A 14 13.03 -1.60 2.70
CA PRO A 14 13.81 -0.64 1.93
C PRO A 14 12.91 0.18 1.02
N GLY A 15 13.07 1.51 1.02
CA GLY A 15 12.21 2.41 0.26
C GLY A 15 10.92 2.87 0.96
N PHE A 16 10.59 2.36 2.14
CA PHE A 16 9.40 2.81 2.87
C PHE A 16 9.45 4.30 3.26
N GLY A 17 10.65 4.86 3.48
CA GLY A 17 10.82 6.30 3.71
C GLY A 17 10.29 7.16 2.55
N TYR A 18 10.40 6.68 1.31
CA TYR A 18 9.82 7.37 0.15
C TYR A 18 8.29 7.41 0.21
N LEU A 19 7.67 6.29 0.60
CA LEU A 19 6.22 6.21 0.79
C LEU A 19 5.77 7.24 1.83
N VAL A 20 6.45 7.31 2.98
CA VAL A 20 6.14 8.25 4.06
C VAL A 20 6.21 9.70 3.57
N CYS A 21 7.33 10.12 2.96
CA CYS A 21 7.47 11.50 2.50
C CYS A 21 6.39 11.89 1.46
N LYS A 22 6.04 10.97 0.55
CA LYS A 22 5.00 11.21 -0.45
C LYS A 22 3.59 11.23 0.16
N ALA A 23 3.31 10.37 1.14
CA ALA A 23 2.04 10.32 1.85
C ALA A 23 1.84 11.58 2.71
N GLU A 24 2.85 12.01 3.46
CA GLU A 24 2.84 13.27 4.21
C GLU A 24 2.57 14.46 3.27
N ARG A 25 3.25 14.50 2.11
CA ARG A 25 3.01 15.54 1.11
C ARG A 25 1.57 15.52 0.60
N TYR A 26 1.02 14.34 0.30
CA TYR A 26 -0.36 14.17 -0.15
C TYR A 26 -1.35 14.71 0.89
N LEU A 27 -1.20 14.30 2.16
CA LEU A 27 -2.08 14.73 3.26
C LEU A 27 -1.98 16.24 3.51
N ALA A 28 -0.78 16.82 3.39
CA ALA A 28 -0.57 18.24 3.65
C ALA A 28 -1.20 19.17 2.60
N ILE A 29 -1.24 18.78 1.32
CA ILE A 29 -1.73 19.64 0.23
C ILE A 29 -3.08 19.22 -0.34
N GLY A 30 -3.53 18.02 -0.01
CA GLY A 30 -4.75 17.42 -0.53
C GLY A 30 -4.62 16.86 -1.96
N PRO A 31 -5.56 15.99 -2.38
CA PRO A 31 -5.50 15.26 -3.64
C PRO A 31 -5.40 16.15 -4.87
N ASP A 32 -6.13 17.26 -4.92
CA ASP A 32 -6.18 18.11 -6.12
C ASP A 32 -4.87 18.83 -6.39
N LYS A 33 -4.24 19.39 -5.35
CA LYS A 33 -2.93 20.05 -5.48
C LYS A 33 -1.84 19.02 -5.76
N TYR A 34 -1.92 17.86 -5.11
CA TYR A 34 -1.01 16.75 -5.36
C TYR A 34 -1.05 16.31 -6.83
N ARG A 35 -2.25 16.04 -7.36
CA ARG A 35 -2.50 15.65 -8.75
C ARG A 35 -1.97 16.68 -9.76
N LYS A 36 -2.20 17.97 -9.53
CA LYS A 36 -1.77 19.03 -10.45
C LYS A 36 -0.25 19.06 -10.64
N ALA A 37 0.49 18.87 -9.55
CA ALA A 37 1.95 18.81 -9.55
C ALA A 37 2.50 17.43 -9.95
N ASP A 38 1.68 16.38 -9.93
CA ASP A 38 2.07 15.03 -10.31
C ASP A 38 2.16 14.88 -11.84
N TYR A 39 3.21 14.21 -12.32
CA TYR A 39 3.40 13.93 -13.75
C TYR A 39 2.35 12.94 -14.26
N PHE A 40 2.04 11.91 -13.46
CA PHE A 40 1.07 10.86 -13.80
C PHE A 40 -0.38 11.23 -13.46
N LYS A 41 -0.61 12.44 -12.93
CA LYS A 41 -1.95 12.95 -12.57
C LYS A 41 -2.72 12.02 -11.63
N MET A 42 -2.02 11.46 -10.64
CA MET A 42 -2.63 10.64 -9.59
C MET A 42 -3.03 11.45 -8.34
N PRO A 43 -4.07 11.03 -7.60
CA PRO A 43 -5.05 9.98 -7.97
C PRO A 43 -5.96 10.47 -9.12
N PRO A 44 -6.58 9.58 -9.93
CA PRO A 44 -7.44 9.98 -11.04
C PRO A 44 -8.58 10.91 -10.62
N VAL A 45 -8.97 11.85 -11.49
CA VAL A 45 -10.00 12.86 -11.19
C VAL A 45 -11.39 12.25 -11.00
N ASP A 46 -11.64 11.11 -11.64
CA ASP A 46 -12.87 10.34 -11.69
C ASP A 46 -12.92 9.19 -10.68
N SER A 47 -11.96 9.13 -9.75
CA SER A 47 -11.97 8.12 -8.67
C SER A 47 -13.24 8.26 -7.83
N SER A 48 -13.87 7.12 -7.50
CA SER A 48 -15.08 7.13 -6.67
C SER A 48 -14.81 7.70 -5.28
N PRO A 49 -15.82 8.25 -4.58
CA PRO A 49 -15.68 8.72 -3.20
C PRO A 49 -15.12 7.65 -2.25
N GLU A 50 -15.53 6.40 -2.42
CA GLU A 50 -15.06 5.26 -1.62
C GLU A 50 -13.57 4.99 -1.86
N THR A 51 -13.15 5.05 -3.13
CA THR A 51 -11.74 4.90 -3.52
C THR A 51 -10.89 6.02 -2.97
N MET A 52 -11.35 7.27 -3.07
CA MET A 52 -10.66 8.44 -2.53
C MET A 52 -10.55 8.37 -1.00
N ALA A 53 -11.60 7.90 -0.31
CA ALA A 53 -11.58 7.69 1.13
C ALA A 53 -10.58 6.57 1.52
N ALA A 54 -10.51 5.49 0.74
CA ALA A 54 -9.53 4.43 0.95
C ALA A 54 -8.09 4.93 0.72
N ILE A 55 -7.84 5.71 -0.34
CA ILE A 55 -6.54 6.34 -0.57
C ILE A 55 -6.15 7.22 0.61
N HIS A 56 -7.06 8.07 1.10
CA HIS A 56 -6.79 8.93 2.25
C HIS A 56 -6.39 8.12 3.49
N ARG A 57 -7.18 7.09 3.85
CA ARG A 57 -6.85 6.17 4.96
C ARG A 57 -5.53 5.45 4.74
N GLY A 58 -5.22 5.07 3.50
CA GLY A 58 -3.96 4.43 3.15
C GLY A 58 -2.76 5.36 3.39
N MET A 59 -2.86 6.63 3.02
CA MET A 59 -1.82 7.64 3.26
C MET A 59 -1.61 7.87 4.77
N GLU A 60 -2.68 7.97 5.56
CA GLU A 60 -2.58 8.07 7.03
C GLU A 60 -1.84 6.88 7.63
N GLN A 61 -2.17 5.67 7.18
CA GLN A 61 -1.54 4.44 7.64
C GLN A 61 -0.06 4.33 7.24
N ILE A 62 0.32 4.82 6.05
CA ILE A 62 1.73 4.94 5.64
C ILE A 62 2.48 5.85 6.60
N CYS A 63 1.93 7.02 6.95
CA CYS A 63 2.55 7.94 7.91
C CYS A 63 2.69 7.32 9.31
N GLN A 64 1.77 6.44 9.70
CA GLN A 64 1.82 5.64 10.92
C GLN A 64 2.75 4.41 10.84
N ARG A 65 3.47 4.24 9.72
CA ARG A 65 4.37 3.11 9.45
C ARG A 65 3.67 1.75 9.47
N LYS A 66 2.40 1.70 9.09
CA LYS A 66 1.69 0.44 8.87
C LYS A 66 2.07 -0.21 7.54
N GLY A 67 1.85 -1.51 7.46
CA GLY A 67 2.15 -2.36 6.33
C GLY A 67 3.58 -2.89 6.27
N THR A 68 4.49 -2.49 7.16
CA THR A 68 5.90 -2.92 7.12
C THR A 68 6.13 -4.34 7.63
N SER A 69 5.17 -4.91 8.37
CA SER A 69 5.27 -6.28 8.89
C SER A 69 3.89 -6.93 9.01
N ARG A 70 3.90 -8.24 9.29
CA ARG A 70 2.68 -9.03 9.50
C ARG A 70 1.89 -8.59 10.73
N GLU A 71 2.60 -8.13 11.76
CA GLU A 71 2.07 -7.69 13.06
C GLU A 71 1.48 -6.28 12.99
N ASN A 72 1.90 -5.48 12.00
CA ASN A 72 1.41 -4.13 11.78
C ASN A 72 1.00 -3.92 10.31
N PRO A 73 -0.01 -4.65 9.80
CA PRO A 73 -0.43 -4.53 8.41
C PRO A 73 -1.28 -3.26 8.18
N PHE A 74 -1.50 -2.93 6.91
CA PHE A 74 -2.63 -2.07 6.56
C PHE A 74 -3.95 -2.73 6.95
N VAL A 75 -4.95 -1.93 7.28
CA VAL A 75 -6.31 -2.38 7.63
C VAL A 75 -7.37 -1.48 6.99
N ASN A 76 -8.58 -2.00 6.78
CA ASN A 76 -9.75 -1.23 6.32
C ASN A 76 -9.54 -0.47 4.98
N LEU A 77 -8.70 -1.02 4.11
CA LEU A 77 -8.50 -0.55 2.73
C LEU A 77 -9.18 -1.45 1.69
N GLY A 78 -9.41 -2.72 2.02
CA GLY A 78 -9.69 -3.77 1.05
C GLY A 78 -8.52 -3.98 0.08
N VAL A 79 -8.67 -4.87 -0.90
CA VAL A 79 -7.66 -5.09 -1.94
C VAL A 79 -7.61 -3.87 -2.88
N HIS A 80 -8.76 -3.42 -3.37
CA HIS A 80 -8.83 -2.30 -4.32
C HIS A 80 -8.26 -0.99 -3.76
N GLY A 81 -8.64 -0.61 -2.54
CA GLY A 81 -8.15 0.62 -1.91
C GLY A 81 -6.65 0.58 -1.61
N PHE A 82 -6.11 -0.59 -1.28
CA PHE A 82 -4.65 -0.77 -1.18
C PHE A 82 -3.97 -0.48 -2.52
N HIS A 83 -4.41 -1.13 -3.61
CA HIS A 83 -3.83 -0.90 -4.93
C HIS A 83 -3.94 0.57 -5.37
N ALA A 84 -5.09 1.21 -5.14
CA ALA A 84 -5.30 2.61 -5.46
C ALA A 84 -4.34 3.54 -4.66
N THR A 85 -4.11 3.23 -3.38
CA THR A 85 -3.15 3.97 -2.53
C THR A 85 -1.74 3.89 -3.12
N LEU A 86 -1.27 2.68 -3.43
CA LEU A 86 0.10 2.47 -3.91
C LEU A 86 0.28 2.97 -5.35
N ALA A 87 -0.73 2.82 -6.21
CA ALA A 87 -0.73 3.40 -7.55
C ALA A 87 -0.63 4.93 -7.51
N THR A 88 -1.26 5.58 -6.51
CA THR A 88 -1.14 7.03 -6.30
C THR A 88 0.29 7.46 -6.00
N LEU A 89 1.08 6.57 -5.41
CA LEU A 89 2.50 6.75 -5.12
C LEU A 89 3.41 6.15 -6.20
N HIS A 90 2.84 5.84 -7.37
CA HIS A 90 3.53 5.32 -8.56
C HIS A 90 4.13 3.92 -8.38
N PHE A 91 3.56 3.14 -7.48
CA PHE A 91 3.88 1.72 -7.34
C PHE A 91 2.91 0.84 -8.12
N GLU A 92 3.44 -0.21 -8.72
CA GLU A 92 2.68 -1.26 -9.38
C GLU A 92 2.93 -2.61 -8.74
N LEU A 93 1.97 -3.52 -8.91
CA LEU A 93 2.08 -4.86 -8.36
C LEU A 93 3.15 -5.64 -9.11
N GLU A 94 4.13 -6.16 -8.39
CA GLU A 94 5.09 -7.15 -8.90
C GLU A 94 4.66 -8.57 -8.50
N ARG A 95 4.20 -8.74 -7.26
CA ARG A 95 3.69 -10.03 -6.74
C ARG A 95 2.70 -9.84 -5.60
N GLN A 96 1.65 -10.64 -5.58
CA GLN A 96 0.72 -10.76 -4.44
C GLN A 96 0.61 -12.24 -4.03
N SER A 97 0.52 -12.49 -2.73
CA SER A 97 0.27 -13.81 -2.18
C SER A 97 -0.46 -13.70 -0.85
N ILE A 98 -1.29 -14.70 -0.55
CA ILE A 98 -1.87 -14.88 0.78
C ILE A 98 -0.75 -15.37 1.71
N GLU A 99 -0.48 -14.61 2.78
CA GLU A 99 0.49 -14.95 3.81
C GLU A 99 -0.15 -15.76 4.94
N ALA A 100 -1.37 -15.40 5.34
CA ALA A 100 -2.13 -16.09 6.37
C ALA A 100 -3.65 -15.88 6.20
N THR A 101 -4.43 -16.75 6.83
CA THR A 101 -5.88 -16.58 7.00
C THR A 101 -6.30 -17.06 8.39
N ASP A 102 -7.27 -16.38 9.00
CA ASP A 102 -7.85 -16.74 10.30
C ASP A 102 -9.37 -17.02 10.21
N GLY A 103 -9.91 -17.19 8.99
CA GLY A 103 -11.34 -17.43 8.74
C GLY A 103 -12.19 -16.16 8.66
N GLU A 104 -11.77 -15.07 9.30
CA GLU A 104 -12.44 -13.76 9.28
C GLU A 104 -11.70 -12.76 8.40
N ALA A 105 -10.41 -12.99 8.16
CA ALA A 105 -9.56 -12.14 7.36
C ALA A 105 -8.51 -12.93 6.57
N ILE A 106 -7.98 -12.23 5.56
CA ILE A 106 -6.83 -12.63 4.77
C ILE A 106 -5.73 -11.62 5.04
N LEU A 107 -4.53 -12.11 5.35
CA LEU A 107 -3.31 -11.29 5.35
C LEU A 107 -2.64 -11.43 3.99
N ASP A 108 -2.76 -10.39 3.17
CA ASP A 108 -2.07 -10.30 1.89
C ASP A 108 -0.66 -9.77 2.08
N ARG A 109 0.30 -10.43 1.44
CA ARG A 109 1.66 -9.93 1.23
C ARG A 109 1.81 -9.48 -0.21
N MET A 110 2.27 -8.25 -0.39
CA MET A 110 2.43 -7.62 -1.69
C MET A 110 3.83 -7.06 -1.86
N ARG A 111 4.45 -7.44 -2.99
CA ARG A 111 5.68 -6.85 -3.49
C ARG A 111 5.31 -5.83 -4.56
N MET A 112 5.65 -4.58 -4.30
CA MET A 112 5.26 -3.44 -5.14
C MET A 112 6.52 -2.75 -5.66
N LYS A 113 6.55 -2.44 -6.96
CA LYS A 113 7.69 -1.80 -7.63
C LYS A 113 7.35 -0.37 -8.03
N HIS A 114 8.21 0.57 -7.72
CA HIS A 114 8.06 1.96 -8.14
C HIS A 114 8.38 2.08 -9.64
N ARG A 115 7.44 2.62 -10.42
CA ARG A 115 7.48 2.66 -11.89
C ARG A 115 8.69 3.39 -12.47
N VAL A 116 9.20 4.41 -11.78
CA VAL A 116 10.27 5.28 -12.29
C VAL A 116 11.65 4.83 -11.81
N THR A 117 11.77 4.49 -10.52
CA THR A 117 13.08 4.22 -9.89
C THR A 117 13.40 2.74 -9.80
N GLY A 118 12.42 1.86 -10.02
CA GLY A 118 12.57 0.42 -9.82
C GLY A 118 12.69 -0.01 -8.36
N MET A 119 12.58 0.92 -7.40
CA MET A 119 12.55 0.64 -5.97
C MET A 119 11.44 -0.33 -5.62
N VAL A 120 11.73 -1.34 -4.82
CA VAL A 120 10.76 -2.36 -4.43
C VAL A 120 10.47 -2.26 -2.94
N VAL A 121 9.18 -2.28 -2.60
CA VAL A 121 8.69 -2.40 -1.23
C VAL A 121 7.91 -3.70 -1.08
N GLU A 122 8.00 -4.29 0.10
CA GLU A 122 7.16 -5.40 0.53
C GLU A 122 6.23 -4.91 1.64
N LEU A 123 4.93 -5.13 1.46
CA LEU A 123 3.88 -4.59 2.30
C LEU A 123 2.83 -5.65 2.64
N PHE A 124 2.21 -5.49 3.80
CA PHE A 124 1.16 -6.39 4.30
C PHE A 124 -0.18 -5.66 4.42
N ASN A 125 -1.26 -6.27 3.95
CA ASN A 125 -2.63 -5.74 4.00
C ASN A 125 -3.57 -6.78 4.59
N LYS A 126 -4.22 -6.47 5.71
CA LYS A 126 -5.26 -7.31 6.31
C LYS A 126 -6.61 -6.94 5.71
N VAL A 127 -7.22 -7.89 5.02
CA VAL A 127 -8.50 -7.75 4.32
C VAL A 127 -9.55 -8.58 5.06
N SER A 128 -10.60 -7.94 5.55
CA SER A 128 -11.75 -8.66 6.11
C SER A 128 -12.45 -9.47 5.03
N ILE A 129 -12.77 -10.72 5.33
CA ILE A 129 -13.68 -11.53 4.54
C ILE A 129 -15.07 -11.15 5.05
N ASP A 130 -15.71 -10.18 4.40
CA ASP A 130 -17.11 -9.90 4.75
C ASP A 130 -17.91 -11.19 4.47
N SER A 131 -18.40 -11.82 5.53
CA SER A 131 -19.44 -12.83 5.43
C SER A 131 -20.62 -12.15 4.74
N ALA A 132 -20.84 -12.47 3.46
CA ALA A 132 -22.04 -12.08 2.75
C ALA A 132 -23.23 -12.40 3.67
N SER A 133 -23.88 -11.35 4.16
CA SER A 133 -25.10 -11.41 4.94
C SER A 133 -26.24 -10.90 4.09
#